data_AF-A0A7W7QXV7-F1
#
_entry.id   AF-A0A7W7QXV7-F1
#
_cell.length_a   1.000
_cell.length_b   1.000
_cell.length_c   1.000
_cell.angle_alpha   90.00
_cell.angle_beta   90.00
_cell.angle_gamma   90.00
#
_symmetry.space_group_name_H-M   'P 1'
#
loop_
_entity.id
_entity.type
_entity.pdbx_description
1 polymer ?
#
loop_
_entity_poly.entity_id
_entity_poly.type
_entity_poly.pdbx_seq_one_letter_code
_entity_poly.pdbx_strand_id
1 'polypeptide(L)' 'MLDTLCTDIAAACWGELATALADARVPLAVGDVTCLRRLAKLDPDLVATIVRWIRTARPTSQEK' A
#
# COMPACT_ATOMS: atom_id res chain seq x y z
N MET A 1 -25.79 3.44 -5.19
CA MET A 1 -24.98 4.58 -5.67
C MET A 1 -24.10 5.06 -4.50
N LEU A 2 -23.13 4.23 -4.09
CA LEU A 2 -22.21 4.48 -2.97
C LEU A 2 -20.73 4.40 -3.40
N ASP A 3 -20.47 4.09 -4.67
CA ASP A 3 -19.13 3.84 -5.22
C ASP A 3 -18.26 5.11 -5.29
N THR A 4 -18.89 6.27 -5.53
CA THR A 4 -18.17 7.53 -5.77
C THR A 4 -17.48 8.06 -4.50
N LEU A 5 -18.11 7.91 -3.33
CA LEU A 5 -17.53 8.37 -2.04
C LEU A 5 -16.36 7.49 -1.57
N CYS A 6 -16.35 6.20 -1.93
CA CYS A 6 -15.23 5.31 -1.64
C CYS A 6 -14.02 5.55 -2.55
N THR A 7 -14.16 6.34 -3.62
CA THR A 7 -13.07 6.54 -4.59
C THR A 7 -11.94 7.40 -4.02
N ASP A 8 -12.26 8.44 -3.24
CA ASP A 8 -11.24 9.31 -2.63
C ASP A 8 -10.44 8.57 -1.54
N ILE A 9 -11.14 7.80 -0.70
CA ILE A 9 -10.50 6.96 0.32
C ILE A 9 -9.60 5.90 -0.33
N ALA A 10 -10.09 5.24 -1.38
CA ALA A 10 -9.30 4.26 -2.12
C ALA A 10 -8.08 4.89 -2.82
N ALA A 11 -8.20 6.11 -3.34
CA ALA A 11 -7.08 6.84 -3.94
C ALA A 11 -6.01 7.20 -2.90
N ALA A 12 -6.42 7.68 -1.72
CA ALA A 12 -5.51 7.95 -0.60
C ALA A 12 -4.80 6.67 -0.13
N CYS A 13 -5.56 5.59 0.09
CA CYS A 13 -5.03 4.28 0.46
C CYS A 13 -4.01 3.75 -0.56
N TRP A 14 -4.27 3.95 -1.86
CA TRP A 14 -3.35 3.56 -2.91
C TRP A 14 -2.04 4.37 -2.85
N GLY A 15 -2.12 5.68 -2.65
CA GLY A 15 -0.94 6.54 -2.51
C GLY A 15 -0.05 6.14 -1.32
N GLU A 16 -0.66 5.80 -0.18
CA GLU A 16 0.07 5.35 1.00
C GLU A 16 0.78 4.01 0.78
N LEU A 17 0.10 3.03 0.17
CA LEU A 17 0.70 1.74 -0.17
C LEU A 17 1.86 1.88 -1.14
N ALA A 18 1.68 2.67 -2.21
CA ALA A 18 2.73 2.91 -3.20
C ALA A 18 3.95 3.58 -2.57
N THR A 19 3.74 4.56 -1.69
CA THR A 19 4.80 5.23 -0.94
C THR A 19 5.52 4.27 0.00
N ALA A 20 4.78 3.46 0.77
CA ALA A 20 5.38 2.50 1.69
C ALA A 20 6.25 1.45 0.98
N LEU A 21 5.81 0.98 -0.19
CA LEU A 21 6.58 0.05 -1.03
C LEU A 21 7.82 0.71 -1.62
N ALA A 22 7.72 1.97 -2.05
CA ALA A 22 8.86 2.74 -2.53
C ALA A 22 9.90 2.96 -1.41
N ASP A 23 9.46 3.32 -0.19
CA ASP A 23 10.33 3.49 1.00
C ASP A 23 11.04 2.18 1.38
N ALA A 24 10.38 1.05 1.16
CA ALA A 24 10.91 -0.30 1.35
C ALA A 24 11.76 -0.79 0.17
N ARG A 25 11.94 0.03 -0.88
CA ARG A 25 12.64 -0.32 -2.13
C ARG A 25 12.10 -1.59 -2.81
N VAL A 26 10.80 -1.84 -2.67
CA VAL A 26 10.13 -2.95 -3.34
C VAL A 26 9.80 -2.51 -4.78
N PRO A 27 10.41 -3.13 -5.82
CA PRO A 27 10.11 -2.76 -7.20
C PRO A 27 8.68 -3.19 -7.55
N LEU A 28 7.87 -2.24 -8.02
CA LEU A 28 6.51 -2.50 -8.50
C LEU A 28 6.55 -3.03 -9.94
N ALA A 29 5.99 -4.21 -10.18
CA ALA A 29 5.73 -4.72 -11.51
C ALA A 29 4.34 -4.27 -12.02
N VAL A 30 4.14 -4.30 -13.34
CA VAL A 30 2.87 -3.92 -13.99
C VAL A 30 1.66 -4.73 -13.47
N GLY A 31 1.89 -5.96 -13.00
CA GLY A 31 0.86 -6.80 -12.35
C GLY A 31 0.44 -6.32 -10.96
N ASP A 32 1.35 -5.69 -10.22
CA ASP A 32 1.13 -5.31 -8.82
C ASP A 32 0.14 -4.16 -8.69
N VAL A 33 0.08 -3.27 -9.69
CA VAL A 33 -0.85 -2.13 -9.72
C VAL A 33 -2.31 -2.60 -9.59
N THR A 34 -2.66 -3.74 -10.21
CA THR A 34 -4.02 -4.30 -10.12
C THR A 34 -4.30 -4.85 -8.72
N CYS A 35 -3.32 -5.51 -8.11
CA CYS A 35 -3.41 -6.02 -6.75
C CYS A 35 -3.53 -4.88 -5.73
N LEU A 36 -2.73 -3.83 -5.88
CA LEU A 36 -2.75 -2.64 -5.01
C LEU A 36 -4.07 -1.88 -5.10
N ARG A 37 -4.66 -1.77 -6.30
CA ARG A 37 -6.00 -1.18 -6.46
C ARG A 37 -7.10 -1.98 -5.77
N ARG A 38 -6.98 -3.31 -5.72
CA ARG A 38 -7.92 -4.17 -4.99
C ARG A 38 -7.73 -4.03 -3.48
N LEU A 39 -6.48 -4.02 -3.03
CA LEU A 39 -6.12 -3.79 -1.63
C LEU A 39 -6.64 -2.46 -1.09
N ALA A 40 -6.49 -1.38 -1.87
CA ALA A 40 -6.97 -0.05 -1.50
C ALA A 40 -8.50 0.06 -1.38
N LYS A 41 -9.26 -0.94 -1.86
CA LYS A 41 -10.72 -1.01 -1.78
C LYS A 41 -11.24 -1.88 -0.63
N LEU A 42 -10.38 -2.61 0.08
CA LEU A 42 -10.81 -3.56 1.11
C LEU A 42 -11.33 -2.84 2.35
N ASP A 43 -10.48 -2.06 3.00
CA ASP A 43 -10.76 -1.32 4.23
C ASP A 43 -9.55 -0.41 4.58
N PRO A 44 -9.75 0.85 4.98
CA PRO A 44 -8.65 1.77 5.29
C PRO A 44 -7.81 1.36 6.53
N ASP A 45 -8.40 0.73 7.56
CA ASP A 45 -7.66 0.25 8.73
C ASP A 45 -6.76 -0.94 8.37
N LEU A 46 -7.24 -1.79 7.48
CA LEU A 46 -6.44 -2.87 6.91
C LEU A 46 -5.25 -2.32 6.10
N VAL A 47 -5.49 -1.30 5.28
CA VAL A 47 -4.41 -0.63 4.50
C VAL A 47 -3.37 -0.02 5.44
N ALA A 48 -3.79 0.68 6.50
CA ALA A 48 -2.89 1.25 7.50
C ALA A 48 -2.04 0.18 8.19
N THR A 49 -2.62 -0.98 8.50
CA THR A 49 -1.91 -2.12 9.08
C THR A 49 -0.84 -2.66 8.13
N ILE A 50 -1.16 -2.82 6.84
CA ILE A 50 -0.22 -3.30 5.83
C ILE A 50 0.93 -2.30 5.62
N VAL A 51 0.62 -1.00 5.52
CA VAL A 51 1.62 0.06 5.43
C VAL A 51 2.58 0.02 6.62
N ARG A 52 2.05 -0.13 7.83
CA ARG A 52 2.87 -0.28 9.04
C ARG A 52 3.79 -1.50 8.93
N TRP A 53 3.27 -2.64 8.50
CA TRP A 53 4.07 -3.86 8.34
C TRP A 53 5.20 -3.69 7.32
N ILE A 54 4.92 -3.10 6.15
CA ILE A 54 5.93 -2.81 5.12
C ILE A 54 7.06 -1.95 5.70
N ARG A 55 6.71 -0.90 6.46
CA ARG A 55 7.68 -0.01 7.09
C ARG A 55 8.51 -0.70 8.17
N THR A 56 7.89 -1.58 8.96
CA THR A 56 8.59 -2.32 10.04
C THR A 56 9.37 -3.53 9.54
N ALA A 57 9.04 -4.06 8.37
CA ALA A 57 9.71 -5.21 7.77
C ALA A 57 11.11 -4.89 7.22
N ARG A 58 11.62 -3.64 7.40
CA ARG A 58 13.02 -3.32 7.11
C ARG A 58 13.91 -4.36 7.79
N PRO A 59 14.73 -5.12 7.03
CA PRO A 59 15.69 -6.00 7.63
C PRO A 59 16.71 -5.14 8.38
N THR A 60 17.05 -5.56 9.59
CA THR A 60 18.24 -5.12 10.34
C THR A 60 19.56 -5.51 9.63
N SER A 61 19.53 -5.93 8.38
CA SER A 61 20.71 -6.20 7.55
C SER A 61 21.34 -4.91 7.01
N GLN A 62 21.80 -4.06 7.91
CA GLN A 62 22.95 -3.18 7.69
C GLN A 62 24.15 -3.81 8.42
N GLU A 63 24.50 -5.04 8.03
CA GLU A 63 25.82 -5.62 8.30
C GLU A 63 26.45 -5.95 6.96
N LYS A 64 27.16 -4.96 6.40
CA LYS A 64 28.51 -5.07 5.81
C LYS A 64 28.95 -3.77 5.19
#